data_AF-A0A1C6EEG5-F1
#
_entry.id   AF-A0A1C6EEG5-F1
#
_cell.length_a   1.000
_cell.length_b   1.000
_cell.length_c   1.000
_cell.angle_alpha   90.00
_cell.angle_beta   90.00
_cell.angle_gamma   90.00
#
_symmetry.space_group_name_H-M   'P 1'
#
loop_
_entity.id
_entity.type
_entity.pdbx_description
1 polymer ?
#
loop_
_entity_poly.entity_id
_entity_poly.type
_entity_poly.pdbx_seq_one_letter_code
_entity_poly.pdbx_strand_id
1 'polypeptide(L)'
;MIKRIKNKVKRTFAEQRWLILREKTSVDEFKIFFESFSASSFQGNVYYIFKRYFDDVAFLDFTFVIAAKVKTSVITFLKSKNLYDGRVKVIEYLSEEYIKELYSSKYIFNNVTFPMDFVKKTEQVYVNTWHGTPLKYIGKRASEDALIVQNMQRDFLMCDYLLSPNPFTTEIYNKDFNVSGVVSNGIQEIGYPRNEIFYNEVYRKNEREKLGFGNKKVIFYMPTWRNANGKSIDFIQKMERLADKLGEQYLIYVKLHPLDTSDRSQMKKIQYIPENYEVYEFLQCCDILITDYSSVLFDFLNTKRPIVLYQFDREEYYKSRGVYKEIEQLIEIPIAMDIDTLAELVKKEVCSSERLKEIFCPYDAGEPIAKITKIVFDLPRRNQMPICNLVVIDEADADFEQWNVDDDGNKTWIFLIPKRKNLFFQKNEKIVETNFIVGSSCGQYTLKERLAMLLVKIFPYVHLRIITQKAYQREKCRMLGNMRVHRVYQKNAPEYLKNLK
;
A
#
# COMPACT_ATOMS: atom_id res chain seq x y z
N MET A 1 25.32 -5.44 -40.31
CA MET A 1 26.44 -5.46 -39.34
C MET A 1 26.42 -4.27 -38.38
N ILE A 2 26.38 -3.02 -38.87
CA ILE A 2 26.39 -1.78 -38.05
C ILE A 2 25.22 -1.70 -37.04
N LYS A 3 23.99 -2.08 -37.42
CA LYS A 3 22.83 -2.11 -36.51
C LYS A 3 23.01 -3.10 -35.35
N ARG A 4 23.62 -4.26 -35.61
CA ARG A 4 23.95 -5.26 -34.58
C ARG A 4 25.03 -4.75 -33.63
N ILE A 5 26.07 -4.07 -34.14
CA ILE A 5 27.12 -3.46 -33.32
C ILE A 5 26.57 -2.31 -32.47
N LYS A 6 25.77 -1.40 -33.05
CA LYS A 6 25.10 -0.32 -32.30
C LYS A 6 24.19 -0.86 -31.20
N ASN A 7 23.43 -1.92 -31.47
CA ASN A 7 22.58 -2.56 -30.46
C ASN A 7 23.39 -3.25 -29.36
N LYS A 8 24.51 -3.90 -29.71
CA LYS A 8 25.42 -4.53 -28.75
C LYS A 8 26.07 -3.48 -27.85
N VAL A 9 26.60 -2.40 -28.42
CA VAL A 9 27.19 -1.28 -27.67
C VAL A 9 26.16 -0.62 -26.76
N LYS A 10 24.95 -0.30 -27.26
CA LYS A 10 23.87 0.27 -26.43
C LYS A 10 23.49 -0.63 -25.26
N ARG A 11 23.43 -1.95 -25.48
CA ARG A 11 23.14 -2.93 -24.44
C ARG A 11 24.25 -2.99 -23.38
N THR A 12 25.51 -3.01 -23.79
CA THR A 12 26.66 -2.97 -22.86
C THR A 12 26.68 -1.68 -22.03
N PHE A 13 26.37 -0.52 -22.63
CA PHE A 13 26.25 0.74 -21.89
C PHE A 13 25.07 0.73 -20.90
N ALA A 14 23.94 0.13 -21.28
CA ALA A 14 22.79 0.00 -20.38
C ALA A 14 23.08 -0.93 -19.19
N GLU A 15 23.69 -2.09 -19.44
CA GLU A 15 24.10 -3.06 -18.41
C GLU A 15 25.15 -2.43 -17.45
N GLN A 16 26.14 -1.70 -18.00
CA GLN A 16 27.12 -0.97 -17.19
C GLN A 16 26.50 0.14 -16.36
N ARG A 17 25.43 0.78 -16.85
CA ARG A 17 24.75 1.87 -16.12
C ARG A 17 24.20 1.39 -14.77
N TRP A 18 23.54 0.24 -14.74
CA TRP A 18 22.99 -0.31 -13.50
C TRP A 18 24.09 -0.61 -12.49
N LEU A 19 25.18 -1.24 -12.92
CA LEU A 19 26.33 -1.54 -12.07
C LEU A 19 27.01 -0.25 -11.57
N ILE A 20 27.24 0.73 -12.44
CA ILE A 20 27.85 2.02 -12.05
C ILE A 20 26.98 2.74 -11.02
N LEU A 21 25.66 2.80 -11.23
CA LEU A 21 24.74 3.46 -10.30
C LEU A 21 24.61 2.67 -9.00
N ARG A 22 24.65 1.34 -9.05
CA ARG A 22 24.73 0.50 -7.85
C ARG A 22 25.95 0.87 -7.02
N GLU A 23 27.15 0.85 -7.59
CA GLU A 23 28.38 1.12 -6.83
C GLU A 23 28.45 2.56 -6.30
N LYS A 24 27.94 3.55 -7.05
CA LYS A 24 28.03 4.97 -6.66
C LYS A 24 26.97 5.45 -5.68
N THR A 25 25.88 4.71 -5.50
CA THR A 25 24.72 5.18 -4.73
C THR A 25 24.75 4.62 -3.31
N SER A 26 24.86 5.45 -2.28
CA SER A 26 24.72 5.01 -0.88
C SER A 26 23.26 4.67 -0.55
N VAL A 27 23.06 3.66 0.31
CA VAL A 27 21.74 3.30 0.84
C VAL A 27 21.34 4.27 1.95
N ASP A 28 20.07 4.70 1.94
CA ASP A 28 19.44 5.58 2.92
C ASP A 28 18.46 4.75 3.78
N GLU A 29 18.76 4.66 5.07
CA GLU A 29 18.02 3.89 6.07
C GLU A 29 16.55 4.34 6.21
N PHE A 30 16.21 5.57 5.84
CA PHE A 30 14.85 6.12 5.94
C PHE A 30 14.15 6.21 4.58
N LYS A 31 14.48 5.32 3.64
CA LYS A 31 13.85 5.32 2.32
C LYS A 31 13.26 3.96 1.94
N ILE A 32 12.01 3.99 1.48
CA ILE A 32 11.25 2.81 1.04
C ILE A 32 10.89 2.96 -0.43
N PHE A 33 11.22 1.96 -1.22
CA PHE A 33 10.86 1.85 -2.63
C PHE A 33 9.67 0.92 -2.82
N PHE A 34 8.70 1.35 -3.63
CA PHE A 34 7.52 0.58 -3.99
C PHE A 34 7.37 0.49 -5.51
N GLU A 35 7.16 -0.73 -5.99
CA GLU A 35 6.77 -1.00 -7.38
C GLU A 35 5.68 -2.07 -7.41
N SER A 36 4.66 -1.89 -8.26
CA SER A 36 3.72 -2.96 -8.56
C SER A 36 3.57 -3.18 -10.06
N PHE A 37 3.55 -4.45 -10.46
CA PHE A 37 3.32 -4.91 -11.84
C PHE A 37 4.24 -4.23 -12.84
N SER A 38 5.55 -4.17 -12.55
CA SER A 38 6.56 -3.48 -13.36
C SER A 38 6.16 -2.02 -13.63
N ALA A 39 5.74 -1.34 -12.56
CA ALA A 39 5.29 0.05 -12.53
C ALA A 39 4.11 0.38 -13.46
N SER A 40 3.36 -0.62 -13.94
CA SER A 40 2.21 -0.39 -14.84
C SER A 40 0.97 0.13 -14.12
N SER A 41 0.86 -0.12 -12.81
CA SER A 41 -0.20 0.35 -11.93
C SER A 41 0.33 0.44 -10.50
N PHE A 42 -0.34 1.17 -9.62
CA PHE A 42 -0.03 1.21 -8.18
C PHE A 42 -1.21 0.65 -7.37
N GLN A 43 -1.23 -0.66 -7.15
CA GLN A 43 -2.40 -1.39 -6.61
C GLN A 43 -2.00 -2.70 -5.91
N GLY A 44 -2.97 -3.38 -5.27
CA GLY A 44 -2.75 -4.67 -4.61
C GLY A 44 -1.80 -4.58 -3.40
N ASN A 45 -1.06 -5.66 -3.12
CA ASN A 45 -0.29 -5.81 -1.88
C ASN A 45 0.62 -4.61 -1.58
N VAL A 46 1.36 -4.14 -2.57
CA VAL A 46 2.32 -3.03 -2.46
C VAL A 46 1.60 -1.71 -2.10
N TYR A 47 0.43 -1.45 -2.69
CA TYR A 47 -0.38 -0.28 -2.33
C TYR A 47 -0.85 -0.32 -0.88
N TYR A 48 -1.33 -1.47 -0.39
CA TYR A 48 -1.82 -1.58 0.99
C TYR A 48 -0.70 -1.46 2.03
N ILE A 49 0.49 -2.00 1.73
CA ILE A 49 1.69 -1.79 2.56
C ILE A 49 2.03 -0.29 2.60
N PHE A 50 2.14 0.36 1.44
CA PHE A 50 2.42 1.80 1.36
C PHE A 50 1.38 2.62 2.13
N LYS A 51 0.08 2.35 1.92
CA LYS A 51 -1.03 3.04 2.59
C LYS A 51 -0.89 2.95 4.11
N ARG A 52 -0.60 1.76 4.64
CA ARG A 52 -0.38 1.59 6.08
C ARG A 52 0.81 2.42 6.57
N TYR A 53 1.94 2.38 5.87
CA TYR A 53 3.14 3.09 6.30
C TYR A 53 3.01 4.60 6.16
N PHE A 54 2.25 5.08 5.16
CA PHE A 54 2.01 6.50 4.98
C PHE A 54 1.29 7.13 6.18
N ASP A 55 0.31 6.40 6.74
CA ASP A 55 -0.52 6.80 7.88
C ASP A 55 0.12 6.51 9.25
N ASP A 56 1.12 5.62 9.30
CA ASP A 56 1.75 5.20 10.54
C ASP A 56 2.85 6.18 10.99
N VAL A 57 2.72 6.65 12.23
CA VAL A 57 3.65 7.57 12.87
C VAL A 57 5.08 7.02 12.92
N ALA A 58 5.29 5.70 12.97
CA ALA A 58 6.62 5.11 12.93
C ALA A 58 7.41 5.51 11.66
N PHE A 59 6.71 5.90 10.59
CA PHE A 59 7.29 6.19 9.29
C PHE A 59 7.27 7.68 8.88
N LEU A 60 7.06 8.64 9.81
CA LEU A 60 7.03 10.07 9.43
C LEU A 60 8.35 10.58 8.85
N ASP A 61 9.48 10.03 9.29
CA ASP A 61 10.82 10.44 8.83
C ASP A 61 11.22 9.73 7.54
N PHE A 62 10.38 8.82 7.02
CA PHE A 62 10.67 8.08 5.81
C PHE A 62 10.30 8.84 4.55
N THR A 63 11.10 8.65 3.51
CA THR A 63 10.77 8.98 2.13
C THR A 63 10.20 7.76 1.43
N PHE A 64 9.04 7.92 0.81
CA PHE A 64 8.38 6.87 0.02
C PHE A 64 8.62 7.13 -1.47
N VAL A 65 9.28 6.20 -2.14
CA VAL A 65 9.54 6.26 -3.58
C VAL A 65 8.62 5.28 -4.28
N ILE A 66 7.87 5.74 -5.29
CA ILE A 66 6.93 4.92 -6.05
C ILE A 66 7.31 4.97 -7.54
N ALA A 67 7.61 3.80 -8.12
CA ALA A 67 7.86 3.69 -9.56
C ALA A 67 6.56 3.63 -10.36
N ALA A 68 6.49 4.41 -11.45
CA ALA A 68 5.33 4.47 -12.34
C ALA A 68 5.77 4.60 -13.80
N LYS A 69 5.12 3.87 -14.72
CA LYS A 69 5.21 4.12 -16.17
C LYS A 69 4.51 5.42 -16.56
N VAL A 70 3.40 5.75 -15.89
CA VAL A 70 2.65 7.00 -16.09
C VAL A 70 2.55 7.74 -14.75
N LYS A 71 3.53 8.62 -14.48
CA LYS A 71 3.64 9.33 -13.19
C LYS A 71 2.37 10.11 -12.81
N THR A 72 1.79 10.82 -13.77
CA THR A 72 0.61 11.67 -13.56
C THR A 72 -0.58 10.86 -13.08
N SER A 73 -0.80 9.66 -13.65
CA SER A 73 -1.88 8.76 -13.23
C SER A 73 -1.75 8.35 -11.76
N VAL A 74 -0.55 7.92 -11.35
CA VAL A 74 -0.28 7.53 -9.96
C VAL A 74 -0.40 8.72 -9.00
N ILE A 75 0.15 9.89 -9.36
CA ILE A 75 0.04 11.10 -8.52
C ILE A 75 -1.43 11.51 -8.34
N THR A 76 -2.22 11.52 -9.41
CA THR A 76 -3.65 11.85 -9.34
C THR A 76 -4.41 10.86 -8.46
N PHE A 77 -4.15 9.57 -8.62
CA PHE A 77 -4.72 8.52 -7.77
C PHE A 77 -4.37 8.74 -6.29
N LEU A 78 -3.10 8.92 -5.95
CA LEU A 78 -2.65 9.15 -4.57
C LEU A 78 -3.25 10.43 -3.95
N LYS A 79 -3.30 11.52 -4.71
CA LYS A 79 -3.95 12.77 -4.27
C LYS A 79 -5.43 12.57 -3.98
N SER A 80 -6.15 11.82 -4.83
CA SER A 80 -7.56 11.51 -4.61
C SER A 80 -7.83 10.72 -3.31
N LYS A 81 -6.80 10.06 -2.78
CA LYS A 81 -6.83 9.28 -1.53
C LYS A 81 -6.19 10.01 -0.34
N ASN A 82 -5.71 11.25 -0.52
CA ASN A 82 -4.90 11.98 0.47
C ASN A 82 -3.59 11.27 0.87
N LEU A 83 -3.02 10.47 -0.02
CA LEU A 83 -1.78 9.70 0.19
C LEU A 83 -0.58 10.33 -0.55
N TYR A 84 -0.54 11.66 -0.65
CA TYR A 84 0.51 12.37 -1.37
C TYR A 84 0.91 13.66 -0.66
N ASP A 85 2.08 13.63 -0.02
CA ASP A 85 2.70 14.77 0.66
C ASP A 85 4.20 14.88 0.29
N GLY A 86 4.95 15.75 1.00
CA GLY A 86 6.37 15.96 0.76
C GLY A 86 7.28 14.74 0.98
N ARG A 87 6.77 13.66 1.57
CA ARG A 87 7.49 12.39 1.75
C ARG A 87 7.40 11.49 0.51
N VAL A 88 6.45 11.73 -0.39
CA VAL A 88 6.15 10.83 -1.52
C VAL A 88 6.79 11.32 -2.82
N LYS A 89 7.67 10.50 -3.38
CA LYS A 89 8.33 10.74 -4.67
C LYS A 89 7.87 9.72 -5.70
N VAL A 90 7.11 10.15 -6.69
CA VAL A 90 6.75 9.30 -7.85
C VAL A 90 7.77 9.49 -8.96
N ILE A 91 8.33 8.40 -9.48
CA ILE A 91 9.42 8.42 -10.46
C ILE A 91 9.08 7.58 -11.70
N GLU A 92 9.72 7.89 -12.82
CA GLU A 92 9.48 7.22 -14.09
C GLU A 92 10.24 5.89 -14.16
N TYR A 93 9.53 4.81 -14.48
CA TYR A 93 10.07 3.46 -14.60
C TYR A 93 11.27 3.38 -15.56
N LEU A 94 12.37 2.73 -15.14
CA LEU A 94 13.64 2.56 -15.89
C LEU A 94 14.39 3.86 -16.25
N SER A 95 13.98 5.02 -15.73
CA SER A 95 14.78 6.25 -15.81
C SER A 95 16.09 6.14 -15.02
N GLU A 96 16.99 7.13 -15.14
CA GLU A 96 18.17 7.16 -14.26
C GLU A 96 17.81 7.29 -12.79
N GLU A 97 16.80 8.13 -12.54
CA GLU A 97 16.27 8.40 -11.22
C GLU A 97 15.67 7.12 -10.62
N TYR A 98 14.98 6.31 -11.43
CA TYR A 98 14.54 4.97 -11.01
C TYR A 98 15.67 4.11 -10.47
N ILE A 99 16.76 3.99 -11.23
CA ILE A 99 17.88 3.12 -10.84
C ILE A 99 18.56 3.68 -9.57
N LYS A 100 18.76 5.00 -9.49
CA LYS A 100 19.34 5.67 -8.31
C LYS A 100 18.46 5.49 -7.08
N GLU A 101 17.16 5.76 -7.19
CA GLU A 101 16.26 5.65 -6.04
C GLU A 101 16.11 4.20 -5.58
N LEU A 102 16.02 3.25 -6.52
CA LEU A 102 15.99 1.82 -6.22
C LEU A 102 17.24 1.39 -5.44
N TYR A 103 18.45 1.79 -5.86
CA TYR A 103 19.69 1.45 -5.13
C TYR A 103 19.93 2.27 -3.86
N SER A 104 19.30 3.45 -3.73
CA SER A 104 19.39 4.26 -2.51
C SER A 104 18.38 3.87 -1.42
N SER A 105 17.37 3.07 -1.75
CA SER A 105 16.31 2.74 -0.77
C SER A 105 16.74 1.57 0.10
N LYS A 106 16.63 1.70 1.42
CA LYS A 106 16.90 0.61 2.36
C LYS A 106 15.91 -0.53 2.20
N TYR A 107 14.63 -0.20 2.06
CA TYR A 107 13.55 -1.17 1.97
C TYR A 107 12.93 -1.14 0.59
N ILE A 108 12.67 -2.31 0.00
CA ILE A 108 12.12 -2.46 -1.35
C ILE A 108 10.92 -3.40 -1.29
N PHE A 109 9.78 -2.97 -1.83
CA PHE A 109 8.57 -3.78 -1.97
C PHE A 109 8.20 -3.90 -3.46
N ASN A 110 8.14 -5.13 -3.95
CA ASN A 110 7.67 -5.47 -5.30
C ASN A 110 6.64 -6.61 -5.23
N ASN A 111 5.87 -6.82 -6.29
CA ASN A 111 4.92 -7.94 -6.41
C ASN A 111 5.09 -8.76 -7.69
N VAL A 112 6.11 -8.42 -8.48
CA VAL A 112 6.58 -9.14 -9.67
C VAL A 112 8.11 -9.16 -9.62
N THR A 113 8.75 -9.40 -10.76
CA THR A 113 10.22 -9.41 -10.88
C THR A 113 10.75 -8.07 -11.35
N PHE A 114 11.95 -7.69 -10.89
CA PHE A 114 12.69 -6.56 -11.45
C PHE A 114 13.35 -6.88 -12.80
N PRO A 115 13.79 -5.86 -13.57
CA PRO A 115 14.59 -6.03 -14.77
C PRO A 115 15.84 -6.89 -14.56
N MET A 116 16.32 -7.52 -15.63
CA MET A 116 17.44 -8.47 -15.53
C MET A 116 18.74 -7.86 -14.99
N ASP A 117 18.92 -6.55 -15.17
CA ASP A 117 20.11 -5.79 -14.78
C ASP A 117 20.16 -5.45 -13.28
N PHE A 118 19.06 -5.65 -12.55
CA PHE A 118 19.01 -5.36 -11.11
C PHE A 118 19.80 -6.39 -10.32
N VAL A 119 20.68 -5.92 -9.43
CA VAL A 119 21.43 -6.73 -8.48
C VAL A 119 21.35 -6.07 -7.11
N LYS A 120 20.58 -6.65 -6.18
CA LYS A 120 20.38 -6.08 -4.84
C LYS A 120 21.71 -5.79 -4.12
N LYS A 121 21.74 -4.74 -3.31
CA LYS A 121 22.82 -4.50 -2.35
C LYS A 121 22.63 -5.30 -1.06
N THR A 122 23.72 -5.64 -0.41
CA THR A 122 23.72 -6.37 0.87
C THR A 122 23.03 -5.60 1.99
N GLU A 123 23.06 -4.27 1.93
CA GLU A 123 22.49 -3.37 2.92
C GLU A 123 20.97 -3.21 2.75
N GLN A 124 20.40 -3.64 1.62
CA GLN A 124 18.98 -3.49 1.29
C GLN A 124 18.16 -4.70 1.74
N VAL A 125 16.91 -4.44 2.12
CA VAL A 125 15.90 -5.44 2.42
C VAL A 125 14.85 -5.43 1.31
N TYR A 126 14.74 -6.54 0.58
CA TYR A 126 13.80 -6.74 -0.52
C TYR A 126 12.70 -7.73 -0.14
N VAL A 127 11.47 -7.24 -0.20
CA VAL A 127 10.24 -8.02 -0.01
C VAL A 127 9.54 -8.16 -1.36
N ASN A 128 9.37 -9.40 -1.81
CA ASN A 128 8.50 -9.72 -2.94
C ASN A 128 7.18 -10.27 -2.43
N THR A 129 6.09 -9.54 -2.65
CA THR A 129 4.77 -9.96 -2.18
C THR A 129 4.11 -10.98 -3.09
N TRP A 130 4.64 -11.19 -4.31
CA TRP A 130 3.90 -11.79 -5.42
C TRP A 130 2.48 -11.21 -5.58
N HIS A 131 1.62 -11.87 -6.35
CA HIS A 131 0.35 -11.28 -6.77
C HIS A 131 -0.85 -12.24 -6.82
N GLY A 132 -0.78 -13.40 -6.17
CA GLY A 132 -1.96 -14.28 -6.06
C GLY A 132 -1.64 -15.74 -5.84
N THR A 133 -2.64 -16.48 -5.36
CA THR A 133 -2.64 -17.95 -5.40
C THR A 133 -2.81 -18.41 -6.85
N PRO A 134 -1.92 -19.27 -7.35
CA PRO A 134 -1.95 -19.67 -8.75
C PRO A 134 -3.07 -20.69 -9.00
N LEU A 135 -3.99 -20.38 -9.92
CA LEU A 135 -4.94 -21.35 -10.49
C LEU A 135 -4.32 -22.10 -11.69
N LYS A 136 -3.72 -21.32 -12.58
CA LYS A 136 -3.01 -21.79 -13.78
C LYS A 136 -1.57 -22.10 -13.46
N TYR A 137 -0.93 -22.94 -14.28
CA TYR A 137 0.49 -23.21 -14.16
C TYR A 137 1.32 -21.92 -14.15
N ILE A 138 2.37 -21.91 -13.32
CA ILE A 138 3.40 -20.87 -13.26
C ILE A 138 4.79 -21.50 -13.32
N GLY A 139 5.83 -20.66 -13.47
CA GLY A 139 7.22 -21.11 -13.50
C GLY A 139 7.48 -22.14 -14.61
N LYS A 140 8.26 -23.17 -14.28
CA LYS A 140 8.70 -24.19 -15.24
C LYS A 140 7.57 -25.02 -15.86
N ARG A 141 6.38 -25.06 -15.23
CA ARG A 141 5.20 -25.73 -15.81
C ARG A 141 4.46 -24.88 -16.83
N ALA A 142 4.58 -23.55 -16.72
CA ALA A 142 3.89 -22.61 -17.61
C ALA A 142 4.68 -22.29 -18.88
N SER A 143 6.00 -22.45 -18.83
CA SER A 143 6.88 -22.16 -19.94
C SER A 143 8.10 -23.06 -19.91
N GLU A 144 8.38 -23.67 -21.05
CA GLU A 144 9.64 -24.36 -21.32
C GLU A 144 10.78 -23.37 -21.62
N ASP A 145 10.48 -22.07 -21.78
CA ASP A 145 11.49 -21.04 -21.98
C ASP A 145 12.24 -20.79 -20.67
N ALA A 146 13.43 -21.38 -20.59
CA ALA A 146 14.33 -21.26 -19.45
C ALA A 146 14.66 -19.80 -19.09
N LEU A 147 14.63 -18.86 -20.05
CA LEU A 147 14.92 -17.44 -19.79
C LEU A 147 13.82 -16.78 -18.95
N ILE A 148 12.56 -17.14 -19.19
CA ILE A 148 11.42 -16.61 -18.42
C ILE A 148 11.51 -17.10 -16.98
N VAL A 149 11.76 -18.39 -16.79
CA VAL A 149 11.90 -19.01 -15.47
C VAL A 149 13.12 -18.47 -14.73
N GLN A 150 14.24 -18.29 -15.43
CA GLN A 150 15.49 -17.75 -14.88
C GLN A 150 15.29 -16.35 -14.29
N ASN A 151 14.55 -15.46 -14.96
CA ASN A 151 14.30 -14.11 -14.48
C ASN A 151 13.56 -14.10 -13.13
N MET A 152 12.60 -15.02 -12.96
CA MET A 152 11.83 -15.18 -11.71
C MET A 152 12.69 -15.77 -10.59
N GLN A 153 13.44 -16.83 -10.89
CA GLN A 153 14.37 -17.44 -9.93
C GLN A 153 15.43 -16.47 -9.44
N ARG A 154 16.04 -15.71 -10.35
CA ARG A 154 17.04 -14.69 -10.05
C ARG A 154 16.46 -13.58 -9.17
N ASP A 155 15.22 -13.18 -9.39
CA ASP A 155 14.55 -12.20 -8.52
C ASP A 155 14.30 -12.77 -7.10
N PHE A 156 13.81 -14.01 -7.00
CA PHE A 156 13.60 -14.67 -5.71
C PHE A 156 14.90 -14.97 -4.96
N LEU A 157 16.01 -15.22 -5.66
CA LEU A 157 17.36 -15.32 -5.11
C LEU A 157 17.84 -14.03 -4.44
N MET A 158 17.40 -12.88 -4.95
CA MET A 158 17.74 -11.57 -4.38
C MET A 158 16.76 -11.15 -3.28
N CYS A 159 15.63 -11.83 -3.17
CA CYS A 159 14.57 -11.51 -2.23
C CYS A 159 14.95 -11.98 -0.82
N ASP A 160 14.82 -11.09 0.16
CA ASP A 160 14.96 -11.48 1.57
C ASP A 160 13.70 -12.17 2.07
N TYR A 161 12.52 -11.68 1.67
CA TYR A 161 11.22 -12.20 2.09
C TYR A 161 10.24 -12.35 0.93
N LEU A 162 9.84 -13.59 0.63
CA LEU A 162 8.78 -13.89 -0.35
C LEU A 162 7.47 -14.19 0.38
N LEU A 163 6.42 -13.38 0.17
CA LEU A 163 5.12 -13.65 0.83
C LEU A 163 4.39 -14.80 0.13
N SER A 164 3.69 -15.60 0.94
CA SER A 164 2.78 -16.64 0.49
C SER A 164 1.43 -16.53 1.23
N PRO A 165 0.31 -16.66 0.51
CA PRO A 165 -1.03 -16.57 1.09
C PRO A 165 -1.49 -17.86 1.77
N ASN A 166 -0.92 -19.01 1.40
CA ASN A 166 -1.33 -20.33 1.89
C ASN A 166 -0.25 -21.40 1.60
N PRO A 167 -0.27 -22.54 2.30
CA PRO A 167 0.70 -23.63 2.10
C PRO A 167 0.73 -24.15 0.66
N PHE A 168 -0.42 -24.18 -0.01
CA PHE A 168 -0.53 -24.59 -1.40
C PHE A 168 0.33 -23.72 -2.34
N THR A 169 0.29 -22.40 -2.16
CA THR A 169 1.09 -21.46 -2.95
C THR A 169 2.58 -21.62 -2.65
N THR A 170 2.94 -21.84 -1.37
CA THR A 170 4.32 -22.13 -0.96
C THR A 170 4.87 -23.38 -1.63
N GLU A 171 4.08 -24.45 -1.70
CA GLU A 171 4.46 -25.70 -2.36
C GLU A 171 4.71 -25.46 -3.85
N ILE A 172 3.87 -24.68 -4.52
CA ILE A 172 4.08 -24.32 -5.92
C ILE A 172 5.34 -23.47 -6.10
N TYR A 173 5.61 -22.51 -5.22
CA TYR A 173 6.87 -21.76 -5.30
C TYR A 173 8.07 -22.70 -5.24
N ASN A 174 8.09 -23.61 -4.25
CA ASN A 174 9.16 -24.57 -4.10
C ASN A 174 9.31 -25.50 -5.31
N LYS A 175 8.20 -26.00 -5.86
CA LYS A 175 8.21 -26.95 -6.98
C LYS A 175 8.47 -26.29 -8.33
N ASP A 176 7.74 -25.23 -8.66
CA ASP A 176 7.68 -24.71 -10.02
C ASP A 176 8.59 -23.51 -10.25
N PHE A 177 9.03 -22.83 -9.18
CA PHE A 177 10.14 -21.90 -9.23
C PHE A 177 11.46 -22.47 -8.69
N ASN A 178 11.48 -23.66 -8.08
CA ASN A 178 12.68 -24.25 -7.48
C ASN A 178 13.36 -23.32 -6.45
N VAL A 179 12.58 -22.61 -5.62
CA VAL A 179 13.11 -21.64 -4.64
C VAL A 179 13.28 -22.19 -3.22
N SER A 180 13.11 -23.50 -3.03
CA SER A 180 13.26 -24.15 -1.73
C SER A 180 14.67 -23.94 -1.18
N GLY A 181 14.79 -23.29 -0.01
CA GLY A 181 16.07 -22.96 0.62
C GLY A 181 16.89 -21.87 -0.09
N VAL A 182 16.30 -21.20 -1.09
CA VAL A 182 16.97 -20.18 -1.91
C VAL A 182 16.64 -18.77 -1.44
N VAL A 183 15.43 -18.55 -0.95
CA VAL A 183 15.00 -17.26 -0.37
C VAL A 183 15.69 -17.11 0.99
N SER A 184 16.46 -16.03 1.17
CA SER A 184 17.41 -15.91 2.29
C SER A 184 16.77 -16.06 3.67
N ASN A 185 15.61 -15.43 3.90
CA ASN A 185 14.86 -15.57 5.16
C ASN A 185 13.58 -16.41 5.00
N GLY A 186 13.50 -17.20 3.92
CA GLY A 186 12.39 -18.11 3.65
C GLY A 186 11.10 -17.47 3.14
N ILE A 187 10.15 -18.32 2.78
CA ILE A 187 8.81 -17.96 2.32
C ILE A 187 7.95 -17.64 3.55
N GLN A 188 7.31 -16.47 3.55
CA GLN A 188 6.49 -15.97 4.66
C GLN A 188 5.02 -16.29 4.42
N GLU A 189 4.53 -17.36 5.05
CA GLU A 189 3.12 -17.76 5.04
C GLU A 189 2.29 -16.88 5.98
N ILE A 190 1.99 -15.66 5.54
CA ILE A 190 1.34 -14.63 6.37
C ILE A 190 0.07 -14.06 5.77
N GLY A 191 -0.36 -14.54 4.60
CA GLY A 191 -1.50 -13.97 3.88
C GLY A 191 -1.08 -12.81 2.98
N TYR A 192 -2.05 -12.16 2.37
CA TYR A 192 -1.81 -11.01 1.50
C TYR A 192 -2.28 -9.69 2.13
N PRO A 193 -1.41 -8.66 2.20
CA PRO A 193 -1.75 -7.31 2.61
C PRO A 193 -3.03 -6.74 1.99
N ARG A 194 -3.28 -7.01 0.71
CA ARG A 194 -4.46 -6.50 0.01
C ARG A 194 -5.78 -7.13 0.47
N ASN A 195 -5.73 -8.28 1.15
CA ASN A 195 -6.94 -8.98 1.60
C ASN A 195 -7.45 -8.46 2.95
N GLU A 196 -6.65 -7.66 3.70
CA GLU A 196 -7.09 -7.06 4.97
C GLU A 196 -8.36 -6.21 4.81
N ILE A 197 -8.55 -5.56 3.65
CA ILE A 197 -9.72 -4.71 3.40
C ILE A 197 -11.05 -5.47 3.48
N PHE A 198 -11.05 -6.78 3.21
CA PHE A 198 -12.27 -7.59 3.24
C PHE A 198 -12.87 -7.72 4.64
N TYR A 199 -12.09 -7.44 5.69
CA TYR A 199 -12.51 -7.46 7.07
C TYR A 199 -13.02 -6.10 7.57
N ASN A 200 -12.98 -5.06 6.73
CA ASN A 200 -13.42 -3.71 7.10
C ASN A 200 -14.88 -3.47 6.66
N GLU A 201 -15.83 -3.85 7.52
CA GLU A 201 -17.26 -3.66 7.28
C GLU A 201 -17.70 -2.19 7.36
N VAL A 202 -17.02 -1.37 8.18
CA VAL A 202 -17.26 0.08 8.26
C VAL A 202 -16.93 0.74 6.92
N TYR A 203 -15.79 0.39 6.33
CA TYR A 203 -15.40 0.85 5.00
C TYR A 203 -16.44 0.44 3.96
N ARG A 204 -16.84 -0.83 3.92
CA ARG A 204 -17.86 -1.34 2.99
C ARG A 204 -19.15 -0.53 3.10
N LYS A 205 -19.69 -0.34 4.31
CA LYS A 205 -20.93 0.41 4.53
C LYS A 205 -20.82 1.84 3.98
N ASN A 206 -19.81 2.59 4.42
CA ASN A 206 -19.62 3.99 4.06
C ASN A 206 -19.42 4.17 2.55
N GLU A 207 -18.64 3.30 1.92
CA GLU A 207 -18.37 3.40 0.49
C GLU A 207 -19.57 2.99 -0.37
N ARG A 208 -20.35 1.99 0.05
CA ARG A 208 -21.61 1.64 -0.64
C ARG A 208 -22.62 2.79 -0.60
N GLU A 209 -22.68 3.53 0.51
CA GLU A 209 -23.50 4.74 0.63
C GLU A 209 -23.00 5.84 -0.31
N LYS A 210 -21.69 6.13 -0.34
CA LYS A 210 -21.09 7.12 -1.25
C LYS A 210 -21.28 6.79 -2.72
N LEU A 211 -21.18 5.51 -3.08
CA LEU A 211 -21.37 5.02 -4.45
C LEU A 211 -22.86 4.95 -4.85
N GLY A 212 -23.80 5.19 -3.93
CA GLY A 212 -25.23 5.24 -4.22
C GLY A 212 -25.82 3.88 -4.60
N PHE A 213 -25.26 2.77 -4.10
CA PHE A 213 -25.74 1.43 -4.46
C PHE A 213 -27.13 1.11 -3.90
N GLY A 214 -27.53 1.76 -2.81
CA GLY A 214 -28.80 1.50 -2.12
C GLY A 214 -28.96 0.02 -1.79
N ASN A 215 -30.15 -0.52 -2.06
CA ASN A 215 -30.49 -1.93 -1.82
C ASN A 215 -30.13 -2.86 -2.99
N LYS A 216 -29.49 -2.36 -4.05
CA LYS A 216 -29.13 -3.18 -5.21
C LYS A 216 -27.96 -4.10 -4.88
N LYS A 217 -27.98 -5.28 -5.49
CA LYS A 217 -26.91 -6.28 -5.44
C LYS A 217 -25.84 -5.90 -6.47
N VAL A 218 -24.61 -5.73 -6.02
CA VAL A 218 -23.51 -5.30 -6.89
C VAL A 218 -22.67 -6.48 -7.30
N ILE A 219 -22.66 -6.75 -8.60
CA ILE A 219 -21.84 -7.75 -9.25
C ILE A 219 -20.57 -7.07 -9.76
N PHE A 220 -19.42 -7.67 -9.48
CA PHE A 220 -18.18 -7.28 -10.13
C PHE A 220 -17.67 -8.41 -11.01
N TYR A 221 -17.58 -8.15 -12.31
CA TYR A 221 -17.02 -9.06 -13.28
C TYR A 221 -15.56 -8.73 -13.56
N MET A 222 -14.67 -9.68 -13.27
CA MET A 222 -13.22 -9.54 -13.41
C MET A 222 -12.63 -10.67 -14.28
N PRO A 223 -12.87 -10.65 -15.61
CA PRO A 223 -12.34 -11.68 -16.50
C PRO A 223 -10.83 -11.61 -16.65
N THR A 224 -10.19 -12.75 -16.88
CA THR A 224 -8.81 -12.78 -17.35
C THR A 224 -8.72 -12.32 -18.80
N TRP A 225 -7.60 -11.67 -19.16
CA TRP A 225 -7.40 -11.17 -20.51
C TRP A 225 -7.31 -12.30 -21.55
N ARG A 226 -7.80 -12.04 -22.77
CA ARG A 226 -7.67 -12.89 -23.94
C ARG A 226 -6.97 -12.11 -25.06
N ASN A 227 -6.14 -12.78 -25.88
CA ASN A 227 -5.60 -12.16 -27.10
C ASN A 227 -6.78 -11.73 -27.98
N ALA A 228 -7.01 -10.42 -28.07
CA ALA A 228 -8.18 -9.83 -28.71
C ALA A 228 -8.05 -9.88 -30.24
N ASN A 229 -8.18 -11.07 -30.83
CA ASN A 229 -8.43 -11.21 -32.27
C ASN A 229 -9.93 -11.01 -32.53
N GLY A 230 -10.46 -9.80 -32.28
CA GLY A 230 -11.79 -9.35 -32.74
C GLY A 230 -13.01 -9.70 -31.87
N LYS A 231 -12.85 -10.10 -30.59
CA LYS A 231 -13.95 -10.57 -29.71
C LYS A 231 -14.55 -9.52 -28.74
N SER A 232 -14.21 -8.23 -28.85
CA SER A 232 -14.66 -7.20 -27.89
C SER A 232 -16.16 -6.88 -27.95
N ILE A 233 -16.75 -6.83 -29.15
CA ILE A 233 -18.18 -6.54 -29.33
C ILE A 233 -19.06 -7.69 -28.78
N ASP A 234 -18.62 -8.94 -28.98
CA ASP A 234 -19.30 -10.14 -28.45
C ASP A 234 -19.34 -10.12 -26.90
N PHE A 235 -18.27 -9.63 -26.26
CA PHE A 235 -18.23 -9.48 -24.80
C PHE A 235 -19.30 -8.51 -24.27
N ILE A 236 -19.38 -7.30 -24.85
CA ILE A 236 -20.33 -6.28 -24.40
C ILE A 236 -21.77 -6.79 -24.56
N GLN A 237 -22.10 -7.36 -25.71
CA GLN A 237 -23.44 -7.90 -25.97
C GLN A 237 -23.81 -9.02 -24.99
N LYS A 238 -22.88 -9.93 -24.68
CA LYS A 238 -23.09 -10.98 -23.68
C LYS A 238 -23.38 -10.40 -22.29
N MET A 239 -22.66 -9.36 -21.89
CA MET A 239 -22.85 -8.72 -20.58
C MET A 239 -24.13 -7.89 -20.50
N GLU A 240 -24.54 -7.22 -21.57
CA GLU A 240 -25.86 -6.57 -21.66
C GLU A 240 -26.99 -7.59 -21.57
N ARG A 241 -26.88 -8.74 -22.25
CA ARG A 241 -27.84 -9.85 -22.12
C ARG A 241 -27.90 -10.44 -20.71
N LEU A 242 -26.76 -10.49 -20.00
CA LEU A 242 -26.72 -10.86 -18.60
C LEU A 242 -27.48 -9.84 -17.75
N ALA A 243 -27.25 -8.54 -17.96
CA ALA A 243 -27.97 -7.48 -17.27
C ALA A 243 -29.48 -7.56 -17.49
N ASP A 244 -29.93 -7.84 -18.72
CA ASP A 244 -31.35 -8.05 -19.05
C ASP A 244 -31.97 -9.20 -18.25
N LYS A 245 -31.25 -10.32 -18.14
CA LYS A 245 -31.73 -11.51 -17.42
C LYS A 245 -31.76 -11.32 -15.92
N LEU A 246 -30.85 -10.52 -15.38
CA LEU A 246 -30.75 -10.25 -13.96
C LEU A 246 -31.78 -9.22 -13.51
N GLY A 247 -32.05 -8.20 -14.32
CA GLY A 247 -32.99 -7.13 -13.98
C GLY A 247 -32.37 -6.02 -13.12
N GLU A 248 -33.17 -5.00 -12.79
CA GLU A 248 -32.70 -3.73 -12.20
C GLU A 248 -32.24 -3.83 -10.74
N GLN A 249 -32.51 -4.94 -10.06
CA GLN A 249 -32.05 -5.21 -8.70
C GLN A 249 -30.55 -5.54 -8.64
N TYR A 250 -29.92 -5.82 -9.79
CA TYR A 250 -28.48 -6.01 -9.89
C TYR A 250 -27.80 -4.82 -10.60
N LEU A 251 -26.63 -4.42 -10.09
CA LEU A 251 -25.71 -3.53 -10.77
C LEU A 251 -24.49 -4.33 -11.21
N ILE A 252 -24.12 -4.26 -12.49
CA ILE A 252 -22.96 -4.98 -13.01
C ILE A 252 -21.83 -3.99 -13.27
N TYR A 253 -20.72 -4.21 -12.57
CA TYR A 253 -19.46 -3.53 -12.81
C TYR A 253 -18.47 -4.47 -13.49
N VAL A 254 -17.59 -3.92 -14.33
CA VAL A 254 -16.55 -4.67 -15.02
C VAL A 254 -15.18 -4.02 -14.84
N LYS A 255 -14.14 -4.85 -14.67
CA LYS A 255 -12.74 -4.45 -14.78
C LYS A 255 -12.09 -5.23 -15.90
N LEU A 256 -11.91 -4.56 -17.03
CA LEU A 256 -11.17 -5.10 -18.17
C LEU A 256 -9.67 -4.82 -18.04
N HIS A 257 -8.87 -5.59 -18.77
CA HIS A 257 -7.43 -5.39 -18.84
C HIS A 257 -7.10 -4.04 -19.50
N PRO A 258 -6.01 -3.35 -19.14
CA PRO A 258 -5.64 -2.07 -19.77
C PRO A 258 -5.40 -2.12 -21.28
N LEU A 259 -5.14 -3.31 -21.83
CA LEU A 259 -4.98 -3.54 -23.28
C LEU A 259 -6.32 -3.83 -24.00
N ASP A 260 -7.43 -3.87 -23.26
CA ASP A 260 -8.75 -4.04 -23.84
C ASP A 260 -9.19 -2.75 -24.54
N THR A 261 -9.58 -2.87 -25.81
CA THR A 261 -9.97 -1.76 -26.68
C THR A 261 -11.48 -1.68 -26.91
N SER A 262 -12.28 -2.36 -26.09
CA SER A 262 -13.74 -2.37 -26.24
C SER A 262 -14.32 -0.96 -26.18
N ASP A 263 -15.25 -0.67 -27.10
CA ASP A 263 -15.93 0.62 -27.15
C ASP A 263 -16.91 0.76 -25.98
N ARG A 264 -16.54 1.60 -25.02
CA ARG A 264 -17.32 1.84 -23.80
C ARG A 264 -18.70 2.43 -24.09
N SER A 265 -18.89 3.10 -25.24
CA SER A 265 -20.17 3.72 -25.59
C SER A 265 -21.30 2.72 -25.86
N GLN A 266 -20.96 1.47 -26.14
CA GLN A 266 -21.94 0.41 -26.40
C GLN A 266 -22.53 -0.19 -25.11
N MET A 267 -22.02 0.21 -23.94
CA MET A 267 -22.48 -0.26 -22.64
C MET A 267 -23.60 0.64 -22.12
N LYS A 268 -24.80 0.08 -21.96
CA LYS A 268 -25.98 0.79 -21.46
C LYS A 268 -26.35 0.38 -20.05
N LYS A 269 -26.15 -0.89 -19.70
CA LYS A 269 -26.57 -1.49 -18.41
C LYS A 269 -25.41 -1.94 -17.54
N ILE A 270 -24.19 -1.93 -18.08
CA ILE A 270 -22.97 -2.29 -17.35
C ILE A 270 -22.07 -1.06 -17.14
N GLN A 271 -21.33 -1.03 -16.04
CA GLN A 271 -20.47 0.08 -15.66
C GLN A 271 -19.02 -0.38 -15.49
N TYR A 272 -18.05 0.52 -15.72
CA TYR A 272 -16.67 0.24 -15.35
C TYR A 272 -16.43 0.54 -13.87
N ILE A 273 -15.45 -0.14 -13.26
CA ILE A 273 -14.91 0.31 -11.98
C ILE A 273 -14.52 1.80 -12.06
N PRO A 274 -14.90 2.63 -11.07
CA PRO A 274 -14.51 4.04 -11.07
C PRO A 274 -12.98 4.22 -11.02
N GLU A 275 -12.44 5.14 -11.82
CA GLU A 275 -11.00 5.27 -12.04
C GLU A 275 -10.19 5.65 -10.79
N ASN A 276 -10.83 6.25 -9.79
CA ASN A 276 -10.23 6.64 -8.51
C ASN A 276 -10.28 5.53 -7.45
N TYR A 277 -10.75 4.32 -7.77
CA TYR A 277 -10.78 3.21 -6.82
C TYR A 277 -9.61 2.25 -7.02
N GLU A 278 -9.03 1.84 -5.89
CA GLU A 278 -8.24 0.63 -5.86
C GLU A 278 -9.18 -0.60 -6.01
N VAL A 279 -8.67 -1.67 -6.63
CA VAL A 279 -9.51 -2.79 -7.05
C VAL A 279 -10.15 -3.52 -5.88
N TYR A 280 -9.39 -3.76 -4.81
CA TYR A 280 -9.86 -4.47 -3.62
C TYR A 280 -10.73 -3.56 -2.74
N GLU A 281 -10.47 -2.25 -2.77
CA GLU A 281 -11.37 -1.23 -2.20
C GLU A 281 -12.77 -1.31 -2.85
N PHE A 282 -12.86 -1.39 -4.18
CA PHE A 282 -14.15 -1.54 -4.87
C PHE A 282 -14.75 -2.95 -4.68
N LEU A 283 -13.93 -4.00 -4.82
CA LEU A 283 -14.35 -5.39 -4.67
C LEU A 283 -14.94 -5.67 -3.28
N GLN A 284 -14.43 -5.03 -2.23
CA GLN A 284 -15.00 -5.11 -0.88
C GLN A 284 -16.42 -4.51 -0.80
N CYS A 285 -16.83 -3.66 -1.75
CA CYS A 285 -18.18 -3.10 -1.82
C CYS A 285 -19.16 -3.99 -2.58
N CYS A 286 -18.68 -5.03 -3.27
CA CYS A 286 -19.47 -5.89 -4.14
C CYS A 286 -20.10 -7.07 -3.39
N ASP A 287 -21.28 -7.49 -3.84
CA ASP A 287 -22.04 -8.60 -3.28
C ASP A 287 -21.70 -9.93 -3.97
N ILE A 288 -21.33 -9.92 -5.25
CA ILE A 288 -21.07 -11.12 -6.03
C ILE A 288 -19.83 -10.88 -6.92
N LEU A 289 -18.93 -11.86 -6.97
CA LEU A 289 -17.82 -11.89 -7.92
C LEU A 289 -18.18 -12.83 -9.09
N ILE A 290 -18.11 -12.30 -10.31
CA ILE A 290 -18.01 -13.12 -11.51
C ILE A 290 -16.57 -13.06 -11.98
N THR A 291 -15.97 -14.22 -12.27
CA THR A 291 -14.60 -14.33 -12.76
C THR A 291 -14.45 -15.60 -13.58
N ASP A 292 -13.28 -15.91 -14.12
CA ASP A 292 -13.07 -17.10 -14.96
C ASP A 292 -11.93 -17.99 -14.43
N TYR A 293 -10.68 -17.58 -14.67
CA TYR A 293 -9.45 -18.26 -14.30
C TYR A 293 -8.50 -17.32 -13.53
N SER A 294 -9.06 -16.27 -12.93
CA SER A 294 -8.31 -15.26 -12.19
C SER A 294 -8.06 -15.71 -10.76
N SER A 295 -6.85 -15.44 -10.24
CA SER A 295 -6.50 -15.70 -8.84
C SER A 295 -7.30 -14.86 -7.85
N VAL A 296 -8.02 -13.82 -8.30
CA VAL A 296 -8.88 -12.99 -7.44
C VAL A 296 -10.00 -13.80 -6.78
N LEU A 297 -10.38 -14.96 -7.35
CA LEU A 297 -11.35 -15.85 -6.73
C LEU A 297 -10.91 -16.26 -5.33
N PHE A 298 -9.61 -16.56 -5.15
CA PHE A 298 -9.08 -17.00 -3.86
C PHE A 298 -9.12 -15.86 -2.85
N ASP A 299 -8.72 -14.66 -3.28
CA ASP A 299 -8.77 -13.49 -2.40
C ASP A 299 -10.20 -13.20 -1.93
N PHE A 300 -11.19 -13.32 -2.81
CA PHE A 300 -12.59 -13.02 -2.50
C PHE A 300 -13.26 -14.05 -1.57
N LEU A 301 -12.69 -15.26 -1.41
CA LEU A 301 -13.15 -16.24 -0.41
C LEU A 301 -13.14 -15.64 1.00
N ASN A 302 -12.27 -14.66 1.28
CA ASN A 302 -12.25 -13.95 2.56
C ASN A 302 -13.61 -13.35 2.94
N THR A 303 -14.37 -12.89 1.94
CA THR A 303 -15.67 -12.22 2.12
C THR A 303 -16.80 -13.18 2.45
N LYS A 304 -16.65 -14.47 2.15
CA LYS A 304 -17.70 -15.51 2.20
C LYS A 304 -18.93 -15.19 1.33
N ARG A 305 -18.77 -14.33 0.32
CA ARG A 305 -19.84 -13.91 -0.60
C ARG A 305 -19.87 -14.79 -1.86
N PRO A 306 -20.97 -14.79 -2.64
CA PRO A 306 -21.08 -15.61 -3.83
C PRO A 306 -20.00 -15.35 -4.89
N ILE A 307 -19.51 -16.45 -5.49
CA ILE A 307 -18.59 -16.45 -6.62
C ILE A 307 -19.18 -17.33 -7.71
N VAL A 308 -19.16 -16.86 -8.96
CA VAL A 308 -19.52 -17.68 -10.12
C VAL A 308 -18.39 -17.64 -11.15
N LEU A 309 -17.96 -18.80 -11.61
CA LEU A 309 -16.93 -18.93 -12.64
C LEU A 309 -17.58 -18.98 -14.03
N TYR A 310 -17.39 -17.94 -14.83
CA TYR A 310 -17.83 -17.90 -16.22
C TYR A 310 -16.72 -18.38 -17.15
N GLN A 311 -16.73 -19.68 -17.46
CA GLN A 311 -15.65 -20.40 -18.12
C GLN A 311 -16.03 -20.84 -19.54
N PHE A 312 -16.57 -19.92 -20.34
CA PHE A 312 -17.09 -20.18 -21.69
C PHE A 312 -16.08 -20.84 -22.65
N ASP A 313 -14.78 -20.72 -22.39
CA ASP A 313 -13.69 -21.26 -23.20
C ASP A 313 -12.80 -22.28 -22.46
N ARG A 314 -13.36 -23.00 -21.48
CA ARG A 314 -12.62 -23.92 -20.58
C ARG A 314 -11.68 -24.88 -21.28
N GLU A 315 -12.14 -25.59 -22.30
CA GLU A 315 -11.31 -26.58 -22.99
C GLU A 315 -10.10 -25.92 -23.68
N GLU A 316 -10.31 -24.78 -24.36
CA GLU A 316 -9.24 -24.03 -25.04
C GLU A 316 -8.27 -23.42 -24.02
N TYR A 317 -8.79 -22.87 -22.92
CA TYR A 317 -7.97 -22.27 -21.88
C TYR A 317 -7.08 -23.32 -21.20
N TYR A 318 -7.63 -24.49 -20.89
CA TYR A 318 -6.89 -25.56 -20.21
C TYR A 318 -5.79 -26.14 -21.09
N LYS A 319 -6.07 -26.33 -22.39
CA LYS A 319 -5.07 -26.78 -23.37
C LYS A 319 -3.91 -25.79 -23.51
N SER A 320 -4.19 -24.49 -23.44
CA SER A 320 -3.19 -23.45 -23.70
C SER A 320 -2.40 -23.01 -22.46
N ARG A 321 -3.05 -22.87 -21.31
CA ARG A 321 -2.44 -22.28 -20.09
C ARG A 321 -2.09 -23.32 -19.03
N GLY A 322 -2.76 -24.48 -19.05
CA GLY A 322 -2.68 -25.48 -17.99
C GLY A 322 -3.25 -25.00 -16.65
N VAL A 323 -3.74 -25.95 -15.85
CA VAL A 323 -4.35 -25.71 -14.53
C VAL A 323 -3.86 -26.79 -13.58
N TYR A 324 -3.62 -26.44 -12.32
CA TYR A 324 -3.31 -27.42 -11.28
C TYR A 324 -4.56 -28.27 -11.01
N LYS A 325 -4.53 -29.54 -11.41
CA LYS A 325 -5.67 -30.46 -11.30
C LYS A 325 -6.14 -30.65 -9.86
N GLU A 326 -5.20 -30.57 -8.92
CA GLU A 326 -5.44 -30.63 -7.49
C GLU A 326 -6.38 -29.50 -7.06
N ILE A 327 -6.23 -28.29 -7.63
CA ILE A 327 -7.13 -27.17 -7.37
C ILE A 327 -8.47 -27.40 -8.04
N GLU A 328 -8.48 -27.84 -9.30
CA GLU A 328 -9.73 -28.04 -10.05
C GLU A 328 -10.70 -28.98 -9.31
N GLN A 329 -10.17 -30.04 -8.70
CA GLN A 329 -10.95 -30.99 -7.92
C GLN A 329 -11.44 -30.43 -6.58
N LEU A 330 -10.74 -29.42 -6.04
CA LEU A 330 -11.08 -28.79 -4.77
C LEU A 330 -12.06 -27.62 -4.92
N ILE A 331 -12.09 -26.93 -6.08
CA ILE A 331 -12.93 -25.76 -6.30
C ILE A 331 -14.40 -26.17 -6.39
N GLU A 332 -15.09 -26.04 -5.25
CA GLU A 332 -16.55 -26.17 -5.12
C GLU A 332 -17.26 -24.83 -5.45
N ILE A 333 -16.90 -24.20 -6.57
CA ILE A 333 -17.50 -22.93 -7.03
C ILE A 333 -18.36 -23.19 -8.27
N PRO A 334 -19.61 -22.65 -8.33
CA PRO A 334 -20.47 -22.82 -9.49
C PRO A 334 -19.82 -22.33 -10.80
N ILE A 335 -19.94 -23.14 -11.86
CA ILE A 335 -19.35 -22.86 -13.18
C ILE A 335 -20.46 -22.71 -14.21
N ALA A 336 -20.44 -21.60 -14.95
CA ALA A 336 -21.29 -21.36 -16.12
C ALA A 336 -20.46 -21.37 -17.40
N MET A 337 -20.98 -22.02 -18.44
CA MET A 337 -20.38 -22.03 -19.77
C MET A 337 -21.05 -21.02 -20.73
N ASP A 338 -22.27 -20.58 -20.40
CA ASP A 338 -23.11 -19.68 -21.18
C ASP A 338 -23.81 -18.65 -20.28
N ILE A 339 -24.45 -17.65 -20.90
CA ILE A 339 -25.08 -16.51 -20.20
C ILE A 339 -26.37 -16.90 -19.49
N ASP A 340 -27.10 -17.90 -19.98
CA ASP A 340 -28.34 -18.36 -19.36
C ASP A 340 -28.03 -19.03 -18.02
N THR A 341 -27.11 -20.00 -18.04
CA THR A 341 -26.59 -20.68 -16.84
C THR A 341 -25.95 -19.68 -15.88
N LEU A 342 -25.19 -18.69 -16.39
CA LEU A 342 -24.58 -17.66 -15.54
C LEU A 342 -25.64 -16.85 -14.77
N ALA A 343 -26.69 -16.40 -15.46
CA ALA A 343 -27.77 -15.65 -14.82
C ALA A 343 -28.51 -16.47 -13.76
N GLU A 344 -28.75 -17.76 -14.01
CA GLU A 344 -29.34 -18.67 -13.04
C GLU A 344 -28.46 -18.85 -11.79
N LEU A 345 -27.15 -19.08 -11.98
CA LEU A 345 -26.21 -19.28 -10.87
C LEU A 345 -26.04 -18.02 -10.03
N VAL A 346 -25.99 -16.84 -10.67
CA VAL A 346 -25.94 -15.55 -9.95
C VAL A 346 -27.18 -15.37 -9.08
N LYS A 347 -28.38 -15.69 -9.60
CA LYS A 347 -29.64 -15.57 -8.84
C LYS A 347 -29.74 -16.54 -7.66
N LYS A 348 -29.01 -17.66 -7.69
CA LYS A 348 -28.96 -18.60 -6.55
C LYS A 348 -28.15 -18.05 -5.38
N GLU A 349 -27.27 -17.07 -5.59
CA GLU A 349 -26.42 -16.43 -4.57
C GLU A 349 -25.71 -17.46 -3.65
N VAL A 350 -25.22 -18.56 -4.22
CA VAL A 350 -24.52 -19.60 -3.45
C VAL A 350 -23.20 -19.05 -2.91
N CYS A 351 -23.10 -18.91 -1.59
CA CYS A 351 -21.90 -18.43 -0.93
C CYS A 351 -20.76 -19.46 -1.03
N SER A 352 -19.53 -18.96 -1.10
CA SER A 352 -18.34 -19.82 -1.16
C SER A 352 -18.18 -20.66 0.11
N SER A 353 -17.77 -21.93 -0.06
CA SER A 353 -17.54 -22.88 1.02
C SER A 353 -16.51 -22.38 2.05
N GLU A 354 -16.79 -22.54 3.35
CA GLU A 354 -15.84 -22.22 4.44
C GLU A 354 -14.55 -23.03 4.29
N ARG A 355 -14.67 -24.28 3.84
CA ARG A 355 -13.54 -25.16 3.57
C ARG A 355 -12.55 -24.55 2.58
N LEU A 356 -13.03 -23.89 1.52
CA LEU A 356 -12.16 -23.22 0.55
C LEU A 356 -11.41 -22.05 1.21
N LYS A 357 -12.08 -21.29 2.09
CA LYS A 357 -11.45 -20.20 2.83
C LYS A 357 -10.38 -20.75 3.78
N GLU A 358 -10.62 -21.85 4.48
CA GLU A 358 -9.62 -22.47 5.37
C GLU A 358 -8.38 -22.95 4.61
N ILE A 359 -8.55 -23.48 3.40
CA ILE A 359 -7.44 -23.96 2.57
C ILE A 359 -6.65 -22.80 1.97
N PHE A 360 -7.33 -21.81 1.39
CA PHE A 360 -6.71 -20.78 0.54
C PHE A 360 -6.50 -19.42 1.22
N CYS A 361 -7.19 -19.14 2.33
CA CYS A 361 -7.07 -17.88 3.09
C CYS A 361 -6.81 -18.09 4.60
N PRO A 362 -5.97 -19.05 5.03
CA PRO A 362 -5.79 -19.36 6.45
C PRO A 362 -5.15 -18.21 7.25
N TYR A 363 -4.43 -17.30 6.58
CA TYR A 363 -3.62 -16.28 7.25
C TYR A 363 -4.13 -14.85 7.10
N ASP A 364 -5.05 -14.60 6.15
CA ASP A 364 -5.49 -13.25 5.77
C ASP A 364 -6.19 -12.47 6.90
N ALA A 365 -6.83 -13.18 7.85
CA ALA A 365 -7.43 -12.57 9.03
C ALA A 365 -6.40 -12.13 10.10
N GLY A 366 -5.14 -12.57 9.98
CA GLY A 366 -4.11 -12.40 11.00
C GLY A 366 -3.19 -11.21 10.76
N GLU A 367 -3.70 -10.08 10.29
CA GLU A 367 -2.95 -8.82 10.04
C GLU A 367 -1.64 -8.98 9.24
N PRO A 368 -1.69 -9.47 7.98
CA PRO A 368 -0.52 -9.63 7.12
C PRO A 368 0.42 -8.42 7.07
N ILE A 369 -0.11 -7.19 7.06
CA ILE A 369 0.69 -5.96 7.02
C ILE A 369 1.49 -5.79 8.31
N ALA A 370 0.87 -5.98 9.47
CA ALA A 370 1.55 -5.86 10.75
C ALA A 370 2.67 -6.92 10.90
N LYS A 371 2.40 -8.15 10.45
CA LYS A 371 3.38 -9.24 10.43
C LYS A 371 4.58 -8.91 9.55
N ILE A 372 4.37 -8.50 8.30
CA ILE A 372 5.49 -8.16 7.41
C ILE A 372 6.26 -6.94 7.91
N THR A 373 5.57 -5.96 8.52
CA THR A 373 6.22 -4.79 9.14
C THR A 373 7.20 -5.23 10.23
N LYS A 374 6.75 -6.10 11.15
CA LYS A 374 7.57 -6.62 12.24
C LYS A 374 8.76 -7.43 11.75
N ILE A 375 8.61 -8.16 10.65
CA ILE A 375 9.68 -8.98 10.06
C ILE A 375 10.72 -8.12 9.37
N VAL A 376 10.29 -7.12 8.59
CA VAL A 376 11.14 -6.32 7.71
C VAL A 376 11.87 -5.22 8.48
N PHE A 377 11.15 -4.57 9.38
CA PHE A 377 11.73 -3.55 10.22
C PHE A 377 12.09 -4.22 11.52
N ASP A 378 13.39 -4.44 11.74
CA ASP A 378 13.96 -4.78 13.04
C ASP A 378 13.83 -3.55 13.95
N LEU A 379 12.59 -3.16 14.23
CA LEU A 379 12.28 -2.22 15.26
C LEU A 379 12.56 -3.01 16.53
N PRO A 380 13.59 -2.66 17.34
CA PRO A 380 13.48 -2.95 18.75
C PRO A 380 12.06 -2.52 19.11
N ARG A 381 11.32 -3.36 19.85
CA ARG A 381 10.16 -2.83 20.58
C ARG A 381 10.66 -1.52 21.13
N ARG A 382 10.11 -0.39 20.66
CA ARG A 382 10.22 0.86 21.39
C ARG A 382 9.43 0.53 22.64
N ASN A 383 10.10 -0.12 23.59
CA ASN A 383 9.63 -0.35 24.94
C ASN A 383 9.15 1.03 25.36
N GLN A 384 7.84 1.17 25.45
CA GLN A 384 7.15 2.25 26.14
C GLN A 384 7.94 3.56 26.11
N MET A 385 8.08 4.19 24.94
CA MET A 385 8.33 5.62 24.97
C MET A 385 6.98 6.26 25.26
N PRO A 386 6.81 6.95 26.40
CA PRO A 386 5.55 7.61 26.69
C PRO A 386 5.25 8.57 25.56
N ILE A 387 4.03 8.47 25.03
CA ILE A 387 3.50 9.46 24.08
C ILE A 387 3.28 10.74 24.88
N CYS A 388 4.22 11.69 24.78
CA CYS A 388 4.05 13.01 25.37
C CYS A 388 3.27 13.89 24.40
N ASN A 389 2.02 14.20 24.73
CA ASN A 389 1.26 15.24 24.05
C ASN A 389 1.77 16.61 24.50
N LEU A 390 2.54 17.28 23.63
CA LEU A 390 2.97 18.66 23.84
C LEU A 390 1.86 19.63 23.40
N VAL A 391 1.26 20.35 24.35
CA VAL A 391 0.40 21.51 24.03
C VAL A 391 1.27 22.79 24.11
N VAL A 392 0.92 23.88 23.41
CA VAL A 392 1.56 25.21 23.18
C VAL A 392 0.77 26.48 23.64
N ILE A 393 0.89 27.11 24.82
CA ILE A 393 0.34 28.46 25.11
C ILE A 393 1.31 29.40 25.82
N ASP A 394 1.42 30.57 25.21
CA ASP A 394 2.28 31.69 25.54
C ASP A 394 1.53 32.71 26.41
N GLU A 395 2.08 33.04 27.59
CA GLU A 395 2.05 34.39 28.15
C GLU A 395 3.25 34.56 29.10
N ALA A 396 3.92 35.70 28.97
CA ALA A 396 5.16 36.02 29.65
C ALA A 396 4.97 36.13 31.17
N ASP A 397 5.94 35.58 31.90
CA ASP A 397 6.16 35.67 33.35
C ASP A 397 5.20 34.86 34.25
N ALA A 398 5.56 33.59 34.52
CA ALA A 398 5.02 32.81 35.64
C ALA A 398 5.99 31.70 36.12
N ASP A 399 6.00 31.46 37.44
CA ASP A 399 6.78 30.41 38.14
C ASP A 399 6.26 28.98 37.86
N PHE A 400 7.16 27.99 37.99
CA PHE A 400 6.95 26.57 37.60
C PHE A 400 6.54 25.67 38.78
N GLU A 401 5.61 24.73 38.56
CA GLU A 401 5.42 23.55 39.44
C GLU A 401 5.28 22.26 38.62
N GLN A 402 5.77 21.14 39.18
CA GLN A 402 5.86 19.83 38.54
C GLN A 402 4.83 18.86 39.13
N TRP A 403 4.10 18.10 38.29
CA TRP A 403 3.13 17.10 38.74
C TRP A 403 3.38 15.73 38.06
N ASN A 404 3.21 14.65 38.84
CA ASN A 404 3.20 13.26 38.36
C ASN A 404 1.76 12.74 38.41
N VAL A 405 1.29 12.11 37.34
CA VAL A 405 0.03 11.36 37.36
C VAL A 405 0.33 9.94 36.87
N ASP A 406 0.11 8.96 37.76
CA ASP A 406 0.28 7.54 37.49
C ASP A 406 -1.09 6.99 37.09
N ASP A 407 -1.18 6.41 35.89
CA ASP A 407 -2.34 5.59 35.49
C ASP A 407 -1.78 4.38 34.72
N ASP A 408 -1.97 3.20 35.32
CA ASP A 408 -1.67 1.87 34.80
C ASP A 408 -0.31 1.68 34.09
N GLY A 409 0.76 2.11 34.75
CA GLY A 409 2.14 1.67 34.43
C GLY A 409 2.81 2.38 33.24
N ASN A 410 2.17 3.39 32.66
CA ASN A 410 2.82 4.32 31.73
C ASN A 410 3.07 5.67 32.43
N LYS A 411 4.33 5.94 32.80
CA LYS A 411 4.72 7.24 33.38
C LYS A 411 4.47 8.37 32.38
N THR A 412 3.49 9.23 32.66
CA THR A 412 3.17 10.42 31.86
C THR A 412 3.70 11.66 32.57
N TRP A 413 4.59 12.42 31.92
CA TRP A 413 5.08 13.69 32.45
C TRP A 413 4.25 14.84 31.88
N ILE A 414 3.54 15.55 32.75
CA ILE A 414 2.75 16.74 32.41
C ILE A 414 3.37 17.92 33.15
N PHE A 415 3.83 18.92 32.41
CA PHE A 415 4.20 20.21 32.98
C PHE A 415 3.04 21.17 32.74
N LEU A 416 2.63 21.90 33.78
CA LEU A 416 1.50 22.81 33.76
C LEU A 416 2.03 24.23 33.98
N ILE A 417 1.67 25.17 33.10
CA ILE A 417 1.98 26.60 33.29
C ILE A 417 0.63 27.32 33.41
N PRO A 418 0.27 27.87 34.59
CA PRO A 418 -1.04 28.47 34.79
C PRO A 418 -1.11 29.90 34.21
N LYS A 419 -2.26 30.22 33.59
CA LYS A 419 -2.61 31.60 33.24
C LYS A 419 -3.23 32.29 34.46
N ARG A 420 -2.64 33.36 34.97
CA ARG A 420 -3.25 34.12 36.10
C ARG A 420 -4.49 34.89 35.61
N LYS A 421 -5.65 34.23 35.68
CA LYS A 421 -7.00 34.77 35.94
C LYS A 421 -8.01 33.63 35.73
N ASN A 422 -8.23 32.85 36.79
CA ASN A 422 -9.37 31.96 37.09
C ASN A 422 -9.01 30.79 38.03
N LEU A 423 -8.01 30.96 38.90
CA LEU A 423 -7.85 30.10 40.07
C LEU A 423 -8.67 30.70 41.23
N PHE A 424 -9.99 30.50 41.20
CA PHE A 424 -10.78 30.42 42.42
C PHE A 424 -11.32 29.00 42.50
N PHE A 425 -10.75 28.22 43.41
CA PHE A 425 -11.27 26.94 43.81
C PHE A 425 -12.60 27.15 44.54
N GLN A 426 -13.70 26.65 43.98
CA GLN A 426 -14.83 26.23 44.80
C GLN A 426 -15.07 24.73 44.58
N LYS A 427 -15.25 24.04 45.71
CA LYS A 427 -15.40 22.59 45.85
C LYS A 427 -16.35 21.98 44.80
N ASN A 428 -15.92 20.84 44.27
CA ASN A 428 -16.72 19.72 43.76
C ASN A 428 -17.20 19.62 42.29
N GLU A 429 -16.78 20.43 41.31
CA GLU A 429 -17.24 20.20 39.92
C GLU A 429 -16.15 20.26 38.84
N LYS A 430 -16.40 19.50 37.76
CA LYS A 430 -15.54 19.09 36.63
C LYS A 430 -14.59 20.15 36.07
N ILE A 431 -13.45 19.68 35.52
CA ILE A 431 -12.48 20.47 34.75
C ILE A 431 -13.21 21.14 33.57
N VAL A 432 -13.31 22.47 33.62
CA VAL A 432 -13.75 23.32 32.50
C VAL A 432 -12.49 23.83 31.78
N GLU A 433 -12.48 23.64 30.46
CA GLU A 433 -11.40 23.85 29.49
C GLU A 433 -10.23 24.75 29.92
N THR A 434 -9.02 24.17 29.91
CA THR A 434 -7.77 24.92 29.93
C THR A 434 -6.76 24.23 29.02
N ASN A 435 -5.95 25.03 28.33
CA ASN A 435 -4.98 24.57 27.33
C ASN A 435 -3.54 24.77 27.94
N PHE A 436 -2.54 23.90 27.67
CA PHE A 436 -1.24 23.83 28.43
C PHE A 436 0.05 23.77 27.57
N ILE A 437 1.27 23.70 28.18
CA ILE A 437 2.54 23.28 27.52
C ILE A 437 3.45 22.36 28.34
N VAL A 438 4.06 21.38 27.68
CA VAL A 438 5.06 20.42 28.21
C VAL A 438 6.53 20.78 27.82
N GLY A 439 7.51 20.59 28.70
CA GLY A 439 8.95 20.72 28.33
C GLY A 439 9.87 19.99 29.32
N SER A 440 11.06 19.52 28.89
CA SER A 440 12.02 18.79 29.75
C SER A 440 13.28 19.58 30.09
N SER A 441 13.90 19.27 31.24
CA SER A 441 15.04 19.98 31.84
C SER A 441 16.44 19.48 31.40
N CYS A 442 16.55 18.53 30.48
CA CYS A 442 17.83 17.90 30.14
C CYS A 442 18.66 18.79 29.20
N GLY A 443 19.88 19.21 29.57
CA GLY A 443 20.87 19.80 28.65
C GLY A 443 21.62 21.04 29.17
N GLN A 444 22.73 21.40 28.51
CA GLN A 444 23.67 22.47 28.91
C GLN A 444 23.15 23.92 28.81
N TYR A 445 21.99 24.15 28.20
CA TYR A 445 21.40 25.48 28.02
C TYR A 445 20.24 25.72 28.99
N THR A 446 20.10 26.94 29.48
CA THR A 446 18.98 27.35 30.34
C THR A 446 17.66 27.37 29.56
N LEU A 447 16.53 27.23 30.26
CA LEU A 447 15.19 27.29 29.66
C LEU A 447 14.94 28.61 28.89
N LYS A 448 15.50 29.71 29.40
CA LYS A 448 15.43 31.05 28.78
C LYS A 448 16.15 31.09 27.42
N GLU A 449 17.32 30.45 27.30
CA GLU A 449 18.06 30.34 26.04
C GLU A 449 17.33 29.45 25.01
N ARG A 450 16.71 28.37 25.48
CA ARG A 450 15.92 27.46 24.62
C ARG A 450 14.63 28.11 24.09
N LEU A 451 13.96 28.90 24.92
CA LEU A 451 12.79 29.70 24.53
C LEU A 451 13.17 30.81 23.54
N ALA A 452 14.26 31.55 23.81
CA ALA A 452 14.76 32.59 22.91
C ALA A 452 15.03 32.04 21.49
N MET A 453 15.60 30.84 21.38
CA MET A 453 15.91 30.20 20.09
C MET A 453 14.68 29.63 19.35
N LEU A 454 13.64 29.19 20.06
CA LEU A 454 12.36 28.80 19.45
C LEU A 454 11.63 30.02 18.84
N LEU A 455 11.78 31.18 19.47
CA LEU A 455 11.22 32.45 19.01
C LEU A 455 11.98 33.06 17.81
N VAL A 456 13.22 32.63 17.52
CA VAL A 456 13.98 33.06 16.32
C VAL A 456 13.27 32.68 15.02
N LYS A 457 12.42 31.65 15.02
CA LYS A 457 11.57 31.32 13.85
C LYS A 457 10.42 32.31 13.61
N ILE A 458 10.16 33.21 14.56
CA ILE A 458 9.05 34.18 14.51
C ILE A 458 9.50 35.52 13.87
N PHE A 459 10.81 35.77 13.74
CA PHE A 459 11.34 36.94 13.02
C PHE A 459 11.90 36.59 11.63
N PRO A 460 11.53 37.33 10.57
CA PRO A 460 12.02 37.08 9.23
C PRO A 460 13.39 37.74 9.02
N TYR A 461 14.50 37.00 9.17
CA TYR A 461 15.76 37.40 8.54
C TYR A 461 15.76 36.95 7.08
N VAL A 462 15.54 37.91 6.17
CA VAL A 462 15.13 37.69 4.78
C VAL A 462 16.24 37.13 3.87
N HIS A 463 17.52 37.06 4.30
CA HIS A 463 18.63 36.78 3.38
C HIS A 463 19.37 35.43 3.52
N LEU A 464 18.98 34.54 4.43
CA LEU A 464 19.60 33.20 4.54
C LEU A 464 18.52 32.15 4.83
N ARG A 465 17.75 31.72 3.82
CA ARG A 465 16.55 30.88 4.08
C ARG A 465 16.78 29.36 4.11
N ILE A 466 17.69 28.79 3.32
CA ILE A 466 17.73 27.33 3.15
C ILE A 466 18.77 26.63 4.04
N ILE A 467 19.96 27.23 4.20
CA ILE A 467 21.05 26.64 4.98
C ILE A 467 20.77 26.77 6.48
N THR A 468 20.26 27.92 6.90
CA THR A 468 19.90 28.24 8.29
C THR A 468 18.67 27.49 8.77
N GLN A 469 17.70 27.19 7.89
CA GLN A 469 16.58 26.31 8.25
C GLN A 469 17.02 24.87 8.45
N LYS A 470 17.95 24.35 7.63
CA LYS A 470 18.50 23.01 7.79
C LYS A 470 19.42 22.90 9.01
N ALA A 471 20.23 23.93 9.29
CA ALA A 471 21.04 24.03 10.50
C ALA A 471 20.16 24.16 11.76
N TYR A 472 19.10 24.97 11.70
CA TYR A 472 18.11 25.13 12.77
C TYR A 472 17.38 23.83 13.10
N GLN A 473 16.96 23.06 12.09
CA GLN A 473 16.31 21.76 12.31
C GLN A 473 17.29 20.72 12.88
N ARG A 474 18.55 20.73 12.44
CA ARG A 474 19.61 19.87 12.99
C ARG A 474 19.91 20.21 14.45
N GLU A 475 20.03 21.48 14.80
CA GLU A 475 20.24 21.90 16.19
C GLU A 475 19.02 21.69 17.07
N LYS A 476 17.80 21.83 16.53
CA LYS A 476 16.56 21.51 17.25
C LYS A 476 16.51 20.04 17.68
N CYS A 477 16.87 19.11 16.79
CA CYS A 477 16.96 17.68 17.11
C CYS A 477 18.10 17.36 18.08
N ARG A 478 19.24 18.07 17.97
CA ARG A 478 20.37 17.91 18.90
C ARG A 478 20.07 18.42 20.31
N MET A 479 19.26 19.49 20.44
CA MET A 479 18.98 20.18 21.71
C MET A 479 17.77 19.62 22.48
N LEU A 480 16.77 19.06 21.79
CA LEU A 480 15.51 18.59 22.42
C LEU A 480 15.36 17.05 22.44
N GLY A 481 16.30 16.31 21.84
CA GLY A 481 16.13 14.88 21.58
C GLY A 481 14.93 14.60 20.66
N ASN A 482 14.56 13.32 20.54
CA ASN A 482 13.46 12.85 19.69
C ASN A 482 12.08 13.22 20.26
N MET A 483 11.72 14.50 20.23
CA MET A 483 10.37 15.00 20.53
C MET A 483 9.63 15.35 19.24
N ARG A 484 8.36 14.92 19.12
CA ARG A 484 7.45 15.33 18.04
C ARG A 484 6.45 16.37 18.54
N VAL A 485 6.29 17.45 17.76
CA VAL A 485 5.34 18.54 18.05
C VAL A 485 4.24 18.50 16.98
N HIS A 486 3.00 18.24 17.38
CA HIS A 486 1.91 17.96 16.43
C HIS A 486 1.17 19.21 15.89
N ARG A 487 1.08 20.35 16.61
CA ARG A 487 0.46 21.60 16.12
C ARG A 487 0.88 22.85 16.94
N VAL A 488 0.83 24.03 16.32
CA VAL A 488 1.03 25.35 16.96
C VAL A 488 -0.12 26.27 16.52
N TYR A 489 -0.74 27.03 17.45
CA TYR A 489 -1.83 27.97 17.16
C TYR A 489 -1.43 29.40 17.53
N GLN A 490 -1.86 30.40 16.74
CA GLN A 490 -1.55 31.82 16.95
C GLN A 490 -2.83 32.66 16.81
N LYS A 491 -3.09 33.57 17.75
CA LYS A 491 -4.13 34.61 17.58
C LYS A 491 -3.67 35.92 18.20
N ASN A 492 -3.39 36.88 17.32
CA ASN A 492 -3.05 38.31 17.55
C ASN A 492 -1.72 38.62 18.26
N ALA A 493 -0.88 39.43 17.61
CA ALA A 493 0.36 39.95 18.17
C ALA A 493 0.07 41.13 19.13
N PRO A 494 0.74 41.23 20.29
CA PRO A 494 0.53 42.33 21.24
C PRO A 494 1.03 43.69 20.74
N GLU A 495 0.34 44.77 21.15
CA GLU A 495 0.59 46.14 20.71
C GLU A 495 1.88 46.77 21.25
N TYR A 496 2.48 46.22 22.32
CA TYR A 496 3.76 46.69 22.85
C TYR A 496 4.96 46.44 21.91
N LEU A 497 4.78 45.59 20.89
CA LEU A 497 5.76 45.34 19.83
C LEU A 497 5.76 46.42 18.72
N LYS A 498 4.83 47.39 18.72
CA LYS A 498 4.81 48.52 17.75
C LYS A 498 5.72 49.69 18.14
N ASN A 499 6.26 49.72 19.36
CA ASN A 499 7.04 50.87 19.87
C ASN A 499 8.54 50.60 20.02
N LEU A 500 9.05 49.49 19.50
CA LEU A 500 10.49 49.27 19.36
C LEU A 500 10.94 49.76 17.98
N LYS A 501 11.24 51.07 17.88
CA LYS A 501 12.04 51.66 16.80
C LYS A 501 13.52 51.45 17.06
#